data_AF-A0A537TLP0-F1
#
_entry.id   AF-A0A537TLP0-F1
#
_cell.length_a   1.000
_cell.length_b   1.000
_cell.length_c   1.000
_cell.angle_alpha   90.00
_cell.angle_beta   90.00
_cell.angle_gamma   90.00
#
_symmetry.space_group_name_H-M   'P 1'
#
loop_
_entity.id
_entity.type
_entity.pdbx_description
1 polymer ?
#
loop_
_entity_poly.entity_id
_entity_poly.type
_entity_poly.pdbx_seq_one_letter_code
_entity_poly.pdbx_strand_id
1 'polypeptide(L)' 'MRQLKSTNSGNTENVKSKRIFAPRIISDHIMVQEDFERLHKFLLETEGLPEVSDDMRELVEEEWPELVHKLPPKVS' A
#
# COMPACT_ATOMS: atom_id res chain seq x y z
N MET A 1 9.15 -40.40 -14.02
CA MET A 1 7.76 -40.15 -13.55
C MET A 1 7.39 -38.69 -13.84
N ARG A 2 6.10 -38.43 -13.96
CA ARG A 2 5.47 -37.38 -14.79
C ARG A 2 5.72 -35.94 -14.27
N GLN A 3 5.92 -35.02 -15.21
CA GLN A 3 5.73 -33.58 -15.03
C GLN A 3 4.30 -33.33 -14.52
N LEU A 4 4.13 -32.47 -13.50
CA LEU A 4 2.84 -31.86 -13.22
C LEU A 4 2.96 -30.34 -13.35
N LYS A 5 2.57 -29.90 -14.55
CA LYS A 5 2.21 -28.52 -14.86
C LYS A 5 0.84 -28.29 -14.24
N SER A 6 0.74 -27.44 -13.22
CA SER A 6 -0.55 -26.91 -12.76
C SER A 6 -0.71 -25.49 -13.24
N THR A 7 -1.35 -25.40 -14.39
CA THR A 7 -2.12 -24.24 -14.82
C THR A 7 -3.23 -23.98 -13.82
N ASN A 8 -3.38 -22.74 -13.33
CA ASN A 8 -4.72 -22.23 -13.09
C ASN A 8 -4.89 -20.90 -13.82
N SER A 9 -5.80 -20.96 -14.77
CA SER A 9 -6.35 -19.86 -15.54
C SER A 9 -7.46 -19.22 -14.70
N GLY A 10 -7.26 -17.99 -14.23
CA GLY A 10 -8.31 -17.15 -13.67
C GLY A 10 -8.49 -15.92 -14.55
N ASN A 11 -9.58 -15.91 -15.31
CA ASN A 11 -9.96 -14.86 -16.24
C ASN A 11 -10.51 -13.63 -15.47
N THR A 12 -10.17 -12.44 -15.95
CA THR A 12 -10.82 -11.13 -15.77
C THR A 12 -11.96 -11.02 -14.77
N GLU A 13 -11.71 -10.35 -13.64
CA GLU A 13 -12.67 -9.42 -13.04
C GLU A 13 -11.92 -8.19 -12.51
N ASN A 14 -12.12 -7.06 -13.19
CA ASN A 14 -11.80 -5.71 -12.72
C ASN A 14 -12.80 -5.35 -11.60
N VAL A 15 -12.78 -6.13 -10.52
CA VAL A 15 -13.25 -5.68 -9.22
C VAL A 15 -12.05 -5.00 -8.63
N LYS A 16 -12.15 -3.69 -8.39
CA LYS A 16 -11.26 -2.96 -7.49
C LYS A 16 -11.35 -3.67 -6.14
N SER A 17 -10.55 -4.71 -5.98
CA SER A 17 -10.49 -5.53 -4.79
C SER A 17 -10.11 -4.55 -3.70
N LYS A 18 -11.07 -4.20 -2.83
CA LYS A 18 -10.78 -3.33 -1.69
C LYS A 18 -9.60 -3.99 -0.99
N ARG A 19 -8.44 -3.34 -1.01
CA ARG A 19 -7.27 -3.79 -0.23
C ARG A 19 -7.78 -3.88 1.20
N ILE A 20 -7.88 -5.09 1.74
CA ILE A 20 -8.29 -5.30 3.11
C ILE A 20 -7.02 -5.09 3.93
N PHE A 21 -6.98 -3.99 4.66
CA PHE A 21 -5.86 -3.69 5.54
C PHE A 21 -6.13 -4.26 6.92
N ALA A 22 -5.23 -5.13 7.40
CA ALA A 22 -5.25 -5.55 8.79
C ALA A 22 -4.90 -4.35 9.70
N PRO A 23 -5.48 -4.24 10.90
CA PRO A 23 -5.06 -3.22 11.86
C PRO A 23 -3.59 -3.36 12.21
N ARG A 24 -2.80 -2.29 12.09
CA ARG A 24 -1.36 -2.26 12.39
C ARG A 24 -1.02 -1.03 13.22
N ILE A 25 0.03 -1.09 14.03
CA ILE A 25 0.55 0.06 14.77
C ILE A 25 1.66 0.69 13.93
N ILE A 26 1.53 1.98 13.62
CA ILE A 26 2.47 2.77 12.82
C ILE A 26 2.78 4.05 13.60
N SER A 27 4.05 4.30 13.94
CA SER A 27 4.47 5.45 14.76
C SER A 27 3.56 5.70 15.97
N ASP A 28 3.34 4.66 16.78
CA ASP A 28 2.45 4.62 17.97
C ASP A 28 0.95 4.84 17.71
N HIS A 29 0.51 4.90 16.44
CA HIS A 29 -0.90 5.00 16.06
C HIS A 29 -1.45 3.66 15.57
N ILE A 30 -2.61 3.23 16.10
CA ILE A 30 -3.34 2.08 15.56
C ILE A 30 -4.05 2.53 14.29
N MET A 31 -3.57 2.08 13.14
CA MET A 31 -4.23 2.29 11.85
C MET A 31 -5.21 1.15 11.58
N VAL A 32 -6.48 1.48 11.37
CA VAL A 32 -7.51 0.54 10.90
C VAL A 32 -7.85 0.77 9.43
N GLN A 33 -8.70 -0.09 8.85
CA GLN A 33 -9.05 -0.03 7.43
C GLN A 33 -9.47 1.38 6.96
N GLU A 34 -10.29 2.09 7.73
CA GLU A 34 -10.71 3.45 7.38
C GLU A 34 -9.55 4.44 7.37
N ASP A 35 -8.55 4.28 8.24
CA ASP A 35 -7.36 5.14 8.26
C ASP A 35 -6.50 4.91 7.02
N PHE A 36 -6.33 3.65 6.60
CA PHE A 36 -5.62 3.35 5.35
C PHE A 36 -6.36 3.90 4.13
N GLU A 37 -7.69 3.78 4.07
CA GLU A 37 -8.48 4.35 2.97
C GLU A 37 -8.38 5.89 2.94
N ARG A 38 -8.39 6.56 4.10
CA ARG A 38 -8.19 8.01 4.22
C ARG A 38 -6.78 8.40 3.82
N LEU A 39 -5.76 7.69 4.29
CA LEU A 39 -4.35 7.94 3.96
C LEU A 39 -4.10 7.77 2.47
N HIS A 40 -4.61 6.70 1.86
CA HIS A 40 -4.51 6.46 0.42
C HIS A 40 -5.10 7.60 -0.39
N LYS A 41 -6.32 8.02 -0.03
CA LYS A 41 -6.99 9.15 -0.69
C LYS A 41 -6.20 10.45 -0.52
N PHE A 42 -5.71 10.71 0.70
CA PHE A 42 -4.89 11.88 1.00
C PHE A 42 -3.61 11.90 0.16
N LEU A 43 -2.91 10.77 0.03
CA LEU A 43 -1.71 10.64 -0.80
C LEU A 43 -2.01 10.84 -2.29
N LEU A 44 -3.16 10.34 -2.77
CA LEU A 44 -3.57 10.53 -4.17
C LEU A 44 -3.83 12.02 -4.48
N GLU A 45 -4.56 12.70 -3.60
CA GLU A 45 -4.93 14.12 -3.75
C GLU A 45 -3.77 15.08 -3.49
N THR A 46 -2.81 14.69 -2.67
CA THR A 46 -1.63 15.50 -2.33
C THR A 46 -0.57 15.43 -3.42
N GLU A 47 -0.02 16.58 -3.84
CA GLU A 47 1.03 16.64 -4.87
C GLU A 47 2.40 16.14 -4.38
N GLY A 48 2.65 16.16 -3.07
CA GLY A 48 3.83 15.58 -2.43
C GLY A 48 3.79 15.79 -0.93
N LEU A 49 4.35 14.84 -0.17
CA LEU A 49 4.40 14.97 1.29
C LEU A 49 5.65 15.76 1.71
N PRO A 50 5.50 16.78 2.58
CA PRO A 50 6.65 17.58 3.04
C PRO A 50 7.57 16.77 3.96
N GLU A 51 7.01 15.87 4.76
CA GLU A 51 7.73 15.02 5.70
C GLU A 51 6.94 13.72 5.90
N VAL A 52 7.66 12.60 6.03
CA VAL A 52 7.11 11.30 6.42
C VAL A 52 8.10 10.59 7.33
N SER A 53 7.59 9.89 8.36
CA SER A 53 8.42 8.98 9.16
C SER A 53 8.84 7.77 8.33
N ASP A 54 9.91 7.09 8.76
CA ASP A 54 10.36 5.86 8.11
C ASP A 54 9.28 4.77 8.15
N ASP A 55 8.55 4.63 9.26
CA ASP A 55 7.41 3.69 9.36
C ASP A 55 6.33 3.99 8.31
N MET A 56 5.98 5.27 8.13
CA MET A 56 4.97 5.69 7.15
C MET A 56 5.46 5.49 5.72
N ARG A 57 6.76 5.68 5.48
CA ARG A 57 7.37 5.40 4.19
C ARG A 57 7.36 3.90 3.88
N GLU A 58 7.76 3.06 4.83
CA GLU A 58 7.72 1.61 4.67
C GLU A 58 6.29 1.13 4.40
N LEU A 59 5.32 1.68 5.13
CA LEU A 59 3.90 1.41 4.87
C LEU A 59 3.49 1.75 3.44
N VAL A 60 3.85 2.92 2.93
CA VAL A 60 3.50 3.32 1.56
C VAL A 60 4.29 2.50 0.54
N GLU A 61 5.54 2.15 0.79
CA GLU A 61 6.35 1.28 -0.07
C GLU A 61 5.76 -0.14 -0.17
N GLU A 62 5.24 -0.70 0.93
CA GLU A 62 4.59 -2.02 0.97
C GLU A 62 3.17 -2.00 0.39
N GLU A 63 2.33 -1.08 0.87
CA GLU A 63 0.91 -1.08 0.57
C GLU A 63 0.57 -0.31 -0.70
N TRP A 64 1.31 0.73 -1.08
CA TRP A 64 1.08 1.56 -2.29
C TRP A 64 2.38 1.94 -3.00
N PRO A 65 3.11 0.96 -3.58
CA PRO A 65 4.34 1.22 -4.32
C PRO A 65 4.15 2.27 -5.44
N GLU A 66 2.95 2.38 -6.00
CA GLU A 66 2.57 3.39 -6.98
C GLU A 66 2.62 4.84 -6.44
N LEU A 67 2.57 5.06 -5.13
CA LEU A 67 2.59 6.38 -4.47
C LEU A 67 3.95 6.76 -3.90
N VAL A 68 4.94 5.86 -3.93
CA VAL A 68 6.30 6.11 -3.40
C VAL A 68 6.96 7.33 -4.04
N HIS A 69 6.66 7.60 -5.30
CA HIS A 69 7.17 8.78 -6.02
C HIS A 69 6.70 10.13 -5.44
N LYS A 70 5.67 10.13 -4.59
CA LYS A 70 5.15 11.33 -3.89
C LYS A 70 5.82 11.55 -2.54
N LEU A 71 6.56 10.56 -2.04
CA LEU A 71 7.25 10.66 -0.75
C LEU A 71 8.50 11.53 -0.93
N PRO A 72 8.91 12.29 0.10
CA PRO A 72 10.16 13.05 0.04
C PRO A 72 11.34 12.07 -0.14
N PRO A 73 12.50 12.53 -0.64
CA PRO A 73 13.71 11.70 -0.68
C PRO A 73 14.07 11.20 0.73
N LYS A 74 14.59 9.97 0.84
CA LYS A 74 15.22 9.52 2.09
C LYS A 74 16.44 10.43 2.31
N VAL A 75 16.40 11.26 3.36
CA VAL A 75 17.57 12.04 3.78
C VAL A 75 18.59 11.03 4.31
N SER A 76 19.72 10.86 3.59
CA SER A 76 20.86 10.06 4.03
C SER A 76 21.63 10.75 5.13
#